data_AF-A0A6C0KTS2-F1
#
_entry.id   AF-A0A6C0KTS2-F1
#
_cell.length_a   1.000
_cell.length_b   1.000
_cell.length_c   1.000
_cell.angle_alpha   90.00
_cell.angle_beta   90.00
_cell.angle_gamma   90.00
#
_symmetry.space_group_name_H-M   'P 1'
#
loop_
_entity.id
_entity.type
_entity.pdbx_description
1 polymer ?
#
loop_
_entity_poly.entity_id
_entity_poly.type
_entity_poly.pdbx_seq_one_letter_code
_entity_poly.pdbx_strand_id
1 'polypeptide(L)'
;MTTLLEDLLENNLSLETNGLVTVENMCSLLLDFSNDEDLRFRAIKLFYETKGYEVVEILKKLVSIFCLGPTKILEKFLVRICKSNDIPFSLRLETCKDICLYKDDSDDLFNLLDSLMTHMQDDITFVKRYEAITTLMRNTNFSDKSKAHMFAFLDNENMSSEYRYKSILSLKTQFNLRKTWLTKEEREELDKILFIYQKEFLRHFSNNNKNETYYRILSLQLLLVEFSKEDDTICDILLSIGFDTAQIYNIRADATDVVLRYGSESAKEKAKHLITELGRNGKDDNINIYQNAQNAHNLVIEESAIATLNRLSAIPLIKKDDGKAIDFDYVYSRMKNLVDDNGQIALNRIKLDNALYGNRDLSLKSALVLIYSFIEKNEYKNLLLSRLCEELGESAGICSTGIMERMTNTFSGIIDDLGIRISFEDQILSQISGRLNQKIMNLISEPCLHVQDKKYCTCLKKVCQKAQFLISGNQSADEDVTTLKNCDACAICTQKDYLSEILKTRFLKREDVKCIHLCSKEENCNSSVIDKLLEEMTIPVRYHSKRQTFLLFFRKNFPFIYDDLYKDYENEVDYTTFDLFMRKAVISYVGEE
;
A
#
# COMPACT_ATOMS: atom_id res chain seq x y z
N MET A 1 56.26 -19.49 -4.55
CA MET A 1 55.17 -20.40 -4.95
C MET A 1 55.76 -21.62 -5.66
N THR A 2 56.65 -21.44 -6.64
CA THR A 2 57.44 -22.51 -7.27
C THR A 2 58.30 -23.31 -6.27
N THR A 3 58.99 -22.63 -5.36
CA THR A 3 59.82 -23.28 -4.31
C THR A 3 59.02 -24.03 -3.25
N LEU A 4 57.80 -23.60 -2.93
CA LEU A 4 56.94 -24.31 -1.97
C LEU A 4 56.34 -25.59 -2.58
N LEU A 5 56.12 -25.56 -3.90
CA LEU A 5 55.66 -26.73 -4.67
C LEU A 5 56.79 -27.75 -4.80
N GLU A 6 58.02 -27.30 -5.05
CA GLU A 6 59.21 -28.14 -5.12
C GLU A 6 59.52 -28.79 -3.76
N ASP A 7 59.44 -28.04 -2.65
CA ASP A 7 59.65 -28.58 -1.29
C ASP A 7 58.53 -29.56 -0.85
N LEU A 8 57.29 -29.37 -1.30
CA LEU A 8 56.18 -30.31 -1.04
C LEU A 8 56.26 -31.58 -1.90
N LEU A 9 56.84 -31.48 -3.09
CA LEU A 9 57.11 -32.61 -3.99
C LEU A 9 58.28 -33.43 -3.47
N GLU A 10 59.38 -32.80 -3.02
CA GLU A 10 60.57 -33.48 -2.50
C GLU A 10 60.34 -34.18 -1.15
N ASN A 11 59.51 -33.63 -0.26
CA ASN A 11 59.26 -34.24 1.06
C ASN A 11 58.19 -35.34 1.09
N ASN A 12 57.46 -35.58 -0.01
CA ASN A 12 56.49 -36.68 -0.14
C ASN A 12 57.00 -37.86 -1.00
N LEU A 13 58.27 -37.85 -1.40
CA LEU A 13 58.84 -38.72 -2.43
C LEU A 13 59.33 -40.10 -1.94
N SER A 14 58.92 -40.58 -0.76
CA SER A 14 59.26 -41.92 -0.26
C SER A 14 58.07 -42.89 -0.18
N LEU A 15 57.19 -42.87 -1.18
CA LEU A 15 56.19 -43.92 -1.41
C LEU A 15 56.34 -44.43 -2.85
N GLU A 16 57.20 -45.42 -3.02
CA GLU A 16 57.51 -46.05 -4.30
C GLU A 16 56.29 -46.80 -4.88
N THR A 17 56.07 -46.60 -6.19
CA THR A 17 55.31 -47.44 -7.14
C THR A 17 53.79 -47.28 -7.31
N ASN A 18 53.19 -46.11 -7.13
CA ASN A 18 51.86 -45.82 -7.70
C ASN A 18 51.78 -44.42 -8.32
N GLY A 19 51.54 -44.37 -9.63
CA GLY A 19 51.45 -43.21 -10.55
C GLY A 19 51.59 -41.80 -9.96
N LEU A 20 52.61 -41.05 -10.41
CA LEU A 20 52.80 -39.64 -10.06
C LEU A 20 51.55 -38.83 -10.48
N VAL A 21 50.87 -38.22 -9.53
CA VAL A 21 49.77 -37.27 -9.81
C VAL A 21 50.41 -35.98 -10.30
N THR A 22 50.27 -35.68 -11.60
CA THR A 22 50.75 -34.44 -12.22
C THR A 22 49.57 -33.58 -12.62
N VAL A 23 49.77 -32.27 -12.71
CA VAL A 23 48.70 -31.33 -13.13
C VAL A 23 48.09 -31.72 -14.48
N GLU A 24 48.90 -32.32 -15.36
CA GLU A 24 48.53 -32.75 -16.70
C GLU A 24 47.65 -34.01 -16.71
N ASN A 25 47.76 -34.88 -15.70
CA ASN A 25 47.03 -36.15 -15.64
C ASN A 25 45.89 -36.19 -14.59
N MET A 26 45.73 -35.14 -13.75
CA MET A 26 44.71 -35.12 -12.69
C MET A 26 43.30 -35.38 -13.22
N CYS A 27 42.92 -34.75 -14.34
CA CYS A 27 41.59 -34.95 -14.93
C CYS A 27 41.37 -36.41 -15.36
N SER A 28 42.36 -37.04 -15.99
CA SER A 28 42.24 -38.45 -16.40
C SER A 28 42.20 -39.38 -15.19
N LEU A 29 43.00 -39.11 -14.16
CA LEU A 29 43.00 -39.90 -12.92
C LEU A 29 41.64 -39.82 -12.21
N LEU A 30 41.04 -38.62 -12.16
CA LEU A 30 39.76 -38.40 -11.49
C LEU A 30 38.58 -39.05 -12.21
N LEU A 31 38.63 -39.12 -13.54
CA LEU A 31 37.57 -39.70 -14.37
C LEU A 31 37.73 -41.20 -14.63
N ASP A 32 38.91 -41.76 -14.33
CA ASP A 32 39.16 -43.20 -14.43
C ASP A 32 38.84 -43.90 -13.11
N PHE A 33 37.63 -44.47 -13.06
CA PHE A 33 37.10 -45.20 -11.91
C PHE A 33 37.74 -46.56 -11.66
N SER A 34 38.69 -47.00 -12.51
CA SER A 34 39.54 -48.15 -12.19
C SER A 34 40.62 -47.83 -11.15
N ASN A 35 40.92 -46.54 -10.97
CA ASN A 35 41.87 -46.07 -9.95
C ASN A 35 41.29 -46.16 -8.54
N ASP A 36 42.19 -46.44 -7.59
CA ASP A 36 41.90 -46.46 -6.17
C ASP A 36 41.28 -45.14 -5.69
N GLU A 37 40.35 -45.24 -4.73
CA GLU A 37 39.61 -44.10 -4.21
C GLU A 37 40.52 -43.08 -3.51
N ASP A 38 41.57 -43.52 -2.80
CA ASP A 38 42.53 -42.65 -2.13
C ASP A 38 43.40 -41.89 -3.14
N LEU A 39 43.71 -42.51 -4.28
CA LEU A 39 44.45 -41.84 -5.36
C LEU A 39 43.61 -40.74 -5.99
N ARG A 40 42.33 -41.03 -6.31
CA ARG A 40 41.41 -40.03 -6.85
C ARG A 40 41.14 -38.91 -5.86
N PHE A 41 41.03 -39.23 -4.56
CA PHE A 41 40.81 -38.23 -3.53
C PHE A 41 42.00 -37.28 -3.39
N ARG A 42 43.24 -37.82 -3.38
CA ARG A 42 44.47 -37.02 -3.42
C ARG A 42 44.56 -36.15 -4.66
N ALA A 43 44.17 -36.67 -5.83
CA ALA A 43 44.15 -35.91 -7.07
C ALA A 43 43.20 -34.70 -7.01
N ILE A 44 42.01 -34.84 -6.40
CA ILE A 44 41.07 -33.72 -6.23
C ILE A 44 41.63 -32.65 -5.29
N LYS A 45 42.27 -33.06 -4.19
CA LYS A 45 42.89 -32.14 -3.23
C LYS A 45 43.99 -31.33 -3.90
N LEU A 46 44.92 -32.02 -4.58
CA LEU A 46 46.02 -31.39 -5.29
C LEU A 46 45.53 -30.52 -6.46
N PHE A 47 44.46 -30.93 -7.15
CA PHE A 47 43.84 -30.12 -8.19
C PHE A 47 43.27 -28.82 -7.62
N TYR A 48 42.57 -28.88 -6.48
CA TYR A 48 42.08 -27.67 -5.81
C TYR A 48 43.23 -26.76 -5.34
N GLU A 49 44.27 -27.32 -4.72
CA GLU A 49 45.44 -26.57 -4.26
C GLU A 49 46.18 -25.88 -5.42
N THR A 50 46.21 -26.51 -6.60
CA THR A 50 46.94 -26.01 -7.77
C THR A 50 46.10 -25.07 -8.66
N LYS A 51 44.81 -25.36 -8.84
CA LYS A 51 43.91 -24.70 -9.81
C LYS A 51 42.76 -23.94 -9.16
N GLY A 52 42.63 -23.98 -7.84
CA GLY A 52 41.57 -23.31 -7.10
C GLY A 52 40.18 -23.74 -7.56
N TYR A 53 39.34 -22.77 -7.91
CA TYR A 53 37.93 -23.01 -8.26
C TYR A 53 37.69 -23.72 -9.59
N GLU A 54 38.70 -23.96 -10.43
CA GLU A 54 38.54 -24.81 -11.63
C GLU A 54 38.07 -26.23 -11.27
N VAL A 55 38.34 -26.69 -10.04
CA VAL A 55 37.87 -27.99 -9.54
C VAL A 55 36.33 -28.12 -9.60
N VAL A 56 35.60 -27.00 -9.58
CA VAL A 56 34.14 -26.97 -9.70
C VAL A 56 33.68 -27.63 -11.00
N GLU A 57 34.38 -27.40 -12.11
CA GLU A 57 34.02 -27.99 -13.40
C GLU A 57 34.17 -29.51 -13.39
N ILE A 58 35.23 -30.01 -12.74
CA ILE A 58 35.46 -31.45 -12.61
C ILE A 58 34.39 -32.08 -11.71
N LEU A 59 34.08 -31.45 -10.57
CA LEU A 59 33.02 -31.94 -9.69
C LEU A 59 31.66 -31.96 -10.41
N LYS A 60 31.33 -30.90 -11.17
CA LYS A 60 30.11 -30.89 -12.01
C LYS A 60 30.11 -31.99 -13.06
N LYS A 61 31.24 -32.30 -13.68
CA LYS A 61 31.37 -33.43 -14.61
C LYS A 61 31.15 -34.77 -13.90
N LEU A 62 31.75 -34.98 -12.73
CA LEU A 62 31.59 -36.19 -11.93
C LEU A 62 30.14 -36.38 -11.47
N VAL A 63 29.51 -35.30 -10.99
CA VAL A 63 28.07 -35.28 -10.69
C VAL A 63 27.29 -35.64 -11.95
N SER A 64 27.52 -34.99 -13.09
CA SER A 64 26.81 -35.30 -14.35
C SER A 64 26.95 -36.78 -14.76
N ILE A 65 28.12 -37.38 -14.59
CA ILE A 65 28.35 -38.82 -14.83
C ILE A 65 27.51 -39.65 -13.86
N PHE A 66 27.48 -39.28 -12.57
CA PHE A 66 26.64 -39.93 -11.57
C PHE A 66 25.15 -39.87 -11.95
N CYS A 67 24.68 -38.75 -12.49
CA CYS A 67 23.30 -38.57 -12.94
C CYS A 67 22.94 -39.49 -14.11
N LEU A 68 23.87 -39.66 -15.05
CA LEU A 68 23.67 -40.50 -16.24
C LEU A 68 23.73 -41.99 -15.92
N GLY A 69 24.48 -42.36 -14.89
CA GLY A 69 24.66 -43.76 -14.47
C GLY A 69 25.18 -43.84 -13.04
N PRO A 70 24.29 -43.90 -12.03
CA PRO A 70 24.70 -43.92 -10.64
C PRO A 70 25.39 -45.25 -10.31
N THR A 71 26.73 -45.23 -10.24
CA THR A 71 27.52 -46.37 -9.76
C THR A 71 27.83 -46.22 -8.28
N LYS A 72 27.86 -47.34 -7.54
CA LYS A 72 28.23 -47.33 -6.11
C LYS A 72 29.64 -46.82 -5.85
N ILE A 73 30.56 -46.99 -6.81
CA ILE A 73 31.93 -46.52 -6.71
C ILE A 73 31.97 -44.99 -6.77
N LEU A 74 31.27 -44.38 -7.73
CA LEU A 74 31.19 -42.93 -7.85
C LEU A 74 30.38 -42.31 -6.70
N GLU A 75 29.28 -42.95 -6.28
CA GLU A 75 28.50 -42.51 -5.11
C GLU A 75 29.38 -42.41 -3.86
N LYS A 76 30.12 -43.49 -3.53
CA LYS A 76 31.04 -43.52 -2.38
C LYS A 76 32.10 -42.43 -2.47
N PHE A 77 32.69 -42.25 -3.66
CA PHE A 77 33.71 -41.24 -3.89
C PHE A 77 33.19 -39.81 -3.68
N LEU A 78 32.01 -39.49 -4.23
CA LEU A 78 31.38 -38.19 -4.04
C LEU A 78 30.97 -37.94 -2.58
N VAL A 79 30.45 -38.96 -1.89
CA VAL A 79 30.14 -38.87 -0.45
C VAL A 79 31.40 -38.60 0.37
N ARG A 80 32.53 -39.21 0.02
CA ARG A 80 33.81 -38.93 0.67
C ARG A 80 34.26 -37.49 0.47
N ILE A 81 34.08 -36.93 -0.73
CA ILE A 81 34.34 -35.50 -1.00
C ILE A 81 33.50 -34.62 -0.07
N CYS A 82 32.20 -34.92 0.04
CA CYS A 82 31.29 -34.16 0.92
C CYS A 82 31.67 -34.23 2.41
N LYS A 83 32.24 -35.35 2.87
CA LYS A 83 32.63 -35.58 4.27
C LYS A 83 34.02 -35.04 4.64
N SER A 84 34.88 -34.77 3.67
CA SER A 84 36.27 -34.39 3.97
C SER A 84 36.41 -32.93 4.38
N ASN A 85 37.20 -32.65 5.41
CA ASN A 85 37.58 -31.28 5.79
C ASN A 85 38.73 -30.70 4.95
N ASP A 86 39.39 -31.53 4.12
CA ASP A 86 40.44 -31.07 3.19
C ASP A 86 39.87 -30.36 1.96
N ILE A 87 38.57 -30.50 1.72
CA ILE A 87 37.87 -29.86 0.60
C ILE A 87 37.09 -28.65 1.14
N PRO A 88 37.16 -27.48 0.46
CA PRO A 88 36.40 -26.31 0.87
C PRO A 88 34.92 -26.59 1.08
N PHE A 89 34.36 -26.05 2.17
CA PHE A 89 32.98 -26.27 2.56
C PHE A 89 31.99 -25.98 1.40
N SER A 90 32.23 -24.90 0.66
CA SER A 90 31.38 -24.51 -0.48
C SER A 90 31.31 -25.56 -1.59
N LEU A 91 32.38 -26.31 -1.84
CA LEU A 91 32.41 -27.39 -2.83
C LEU A 91 31.72 -28.65 -2.31
N ARG A 92 31.91 -28.96 -1.01
CA ARG A 92 31.23 -30.08 -0.36
C ARG A 92 29.72 -29.88 -0.36
N LEU A 93 29.27 -28.68 0.00
CA LEU A 93 27.85 -28.33 0.02
C LEU A 93 27.24 -28.46 -1.37
N GLU A 94 27.90 -27.88 -2.39
CA GLU A 94 27.42 -27.94 -3.78
C GLU A 94 27.36 -29.37 -4.30
N THR A 95 28.42 -30.15 -4.06
CA THR A 95 28.48 -31.55 -4.46
C THR A 95 27.39 -32.38 -3.76
N CYS A 96 27.21 -32.20 -2.45
CA CYS A 96 26.19 -32.92 -1.69
C CYS A 96 24.78 -32.55 -2.15
N LYS A 97 24.52 -31.25 -2.35
CA LYS A 97 23.27 -30.72 -2.87
C LYS A 97 22.94 -31.38 -4.21
N ASP A 98 23.88 -31.36 -5.15
CA ASP A 98 23.66 -31.89 -6.48
C ASP A 98 23.35 -33.39 -6.44
N ILE A 99 24.09 -34.20 -5.66
CA ILE A 99 23.80 -35.64 -5.53
C ILE A 99 22.39 -35.87 -4.97
N CYS A 100 21.99 -35.11 -3.94
CA CYS A 100 20.64 -35.19 -3.37
C CYS A 100 19.56 -34.82 -4.40
N LEU A 101 19.87 -33.95 -5.38
CA LEU A 101 18.91 -33.59 -6.42
C LEU A 101 18.57 -34.76 -7.35
N TYR A 102 19.51 -35.70 -7.53
CA TYR A 102 19.36 -36.87 -8.39
C TYR A 102 18.90 -38.13 -7.66
N LYS A 103 19.23 -38.24 -6.37
CA LYS A 103 18.90 -39.40 -5.54
C LYS A 103 18.06 -38.96 -4.34
N ASP A 104 16.81 -38.58 -4.63
CA ASP A 104 15.88 -37.98 -3.67
C ASP A 104 15.29 -38.99 -2.66
N ASP A 105 15.50 -40.28 -2.87
CA ASP A 105 15.08 -41.39 -2.01
C ASP A 105 16.11 -41.78 -0.92
N SER A 106 17.29 -41.14 -0.88
CA SER A 106 18.39 -41.55 -0.01
C SER A 106 18.51 -40.72 1.27
N ASP A 107 17.93 -41.21 2.37
CA ASP A 107 18.01 -40.54 3.67
C ASP A 107 19.45 -40.30 4.16
N ASP A 108 20.39 -41.19 3.86
CA ASP A 108 21.81 -41.01 4.21
C ASP A 108 22.44 -39.76 3.58
N LEU A 109 22.09 -39.45 2.32
CA LEU A 109 22.59 -38.28 1.62
C LEU A 109 21.96 -37.00 2.18
N PHE A 110 20.67 -37.04 2.50
CA PHE A 110 19.97 -35.91 3.12
C PHE A 110 20.46 -35.66 4.56
N ASN A 111 20.79 -36.71 5.32
CA ASN A 111 21.46 -36.58 6.62
C ASN A 111 22.84 -35.93 6.49
N LEU A 112 23.58 -36.25 5.43
CA LEU A 112 24.86 -35.59 5.15
C LEU A 112 24.67 -34.12 4.80
N LEU A 113 23.67 -33.78 3.98
CA LEU A 113 23.35 -32.40 3.63
C LEU A 113 22.92 -31.59 4.87
N ASP A 114 22.04 -32.15 5.69
CA ASP A 114 21.60 -31.56 6.96
C ASP A 114 22.77 -31.32 7.93
N SER A 115 23.69 -32.30 8.05
CA SER A 115 24.90 -32.17 8.85
C SER A 115 25.81 -31.04 8.33
N LEU A 116 26.00 -30.94 7.02
CA LEU A 116 26.75 -29.83 6.42
C LEU A 116 26.07 -28.49 6.73
N MET A 117 24.75 -28.39 6.57
CA MET A 117 24.01 -27.16 6.82
C MET A 117 24.04 -26.73 8.30
N THR A 118 24.03 -27.69 9.22
CA THR A 118 24.15 -27.43 10.67
C THR A 118 25.50 -26.82 11.03
N HIS A 119 26.55 -27.16 10.29
CA HIS A 119 27.90 -26.62 10.45
C HIS A 119 28.25 -25.60 9.36
N MET A 120 27.24 -24.89 8.84
CA MET A 120 27.45 -23.95 7.74
C MET A 120 28.35 -22.79 8.17
N GLN A 121 29.35 -22.50 7.34
CA GLN A 121 30.28 -21.40 7.52
C GLN A 121 29.66 -20.06 7.04
N ASP A 122 30.13 -18.95 7.62
CA ASP A 122 29.63 -17.60 7.32
C ASP A 122 30.00 -17.11 5.91
N ASP A 123 30.99 -17.75 5.26
CA ASP A 123 31.44 -17.42 3.90
C ASP A 123 30.49 -17.91 2.79
N ILE A 124 29.47 -18.69 3.15
CA ILE A 124 28.49 -19.22 2.20
C ILE A 124 27.43 -18.17 1.88
N THR A 125 27.37 -17.80 0.61
CA THR A 125 26.36 -16.88 0.07
C THR A 125 24.94 -17.34 0.40
N PHE A 126 24.04 -16.39 0.66
CA PHE A 126 22.62 -16.68 0.94
C PHE A 126 21.94 -17.50 -0.16
N VAL A 127 22.32 -17.32 -1.43
CA VAL A 127 21.80 -18.11 -2.57
C VAL A 127 22.08 -19.60 -2.38
N LYS A 128 23.34 -19.98 -2.15
CA LYS A 128 23.73 -21.38 -1.93
C LYS A 128 23.06 -21.99 -0.68
N ARG A 129 22.92 -21.19 0.38
CA ARG A 129 22.22 -21.61 1.61
C ARG A 129 20.75 -21.91 1.32
N TYR A 130 20.07 -20.99 0.63
CA TYR A 130 18.68 -21.16 0.23
C TYR A 130 18.50 -22.38 -0.69
N GLU A 131 19.37 -22.57 -1.69
CA GLU A 131 19.32 -23.74 -2.57
C GLU A 131 19.47 -25.05 -1.80
N ALA A 132 20.43 -25.14 -0.87
CA ALA A 132 20.60 -26.31 0.00
C ALA A 132 19.36 -26.59 0.86
N ILE A 133 18.75 -25.55 1.45
CA ILE A 133 17.49 -25.66 2.21
C ILE A 133 16.39 -26.22 1.31
N THR A 134 16.20 -25.66 0.12
CA THR A 134 15.16 -26.12 -0.81
C THR A 134 15.41 -27.53 -1.33
N THR A 135 16.67 -27.95 -1.45
CA THR A 135 17.03 -29.34 -1.75
C THR A 135 16.63 -30.26 -0.60
N LEU A 136 16.90 -29.87 0.65
CA LEU A 136 16.53 -30.66 1.83
C LEU A 136 15.00 -30.84 1.95
N MET A 137 14.23 -29.81 1.59
CA MET A 137 12.75 -29.87 1.55
C MET A 137 12.19 -30.91 0.58
N ARG A 138 13.00 -31.45 -0.34
CA ARG A 138 12.55 -32.44 -1.34
C ARG A 138 12.30 -33.82 -0.74
N ASN A 139 12.88 -34.13 0.42
CA ASN A 139 12.66 -35.37 1.15
C ASN A 139 11.77 -35.10 2.37
N THR A 140 10.64 -35.78 2.43
CA THR A 140 9.61 -35.61 3.48
C THR A 140 10.09 -36.01 4.87
N ASN A 141 11.05 -36.93 4.99
CA ASN A 141 11.65 -37.33 6.27
C ASN A 141 12.48 -36.20 6.91
N PHE A 142 12.84 -35.18 6.12
CA PHE A 142 13.62 -34.02 6.57
C PHE A 142 12.78 -32.75 6.68
N SER A 143 11.45 -32.88 6.68
CA SER A 143 10.54 -31.74 6.75
C SER A 143 10.86 -30.80 7.92
N ASP A 144 10.88 -31.31 9.15
CA ASP A 144 11.14 -30.50 10.35
C ASP A 144 12.54 -29.86 10.35
N LYS A 145 13.55 -30.61 9.89
CA LYS A 145 14.93 -30.11 9.77
C LYS A 145 15.03 -28.98 8.74
N SER A 146 14.41 -29.15 7.58
CA SER A 146 14.39 -28.13 6.53
C SER A 146 13.64 -26.87 6.96
N LYS A 147 12.56 -27.00 7.76
CA LYS A 147 11.89 -25.87 8.40
C LYS A 147 12.80 -25.15 9.37
N ALA A 148 13.50 -25.88 10.24
CA ALA A 148 14.42 -25.28 11.20
C ALA A 148 15.52 -24.47 10.49
N HIS A 149 16.12 -25.01 9.43
CA HIS A 149 17.10 -24.28 8.61
C HIS A 149 16.50 -23.07 7.91
N MET A 150 15.26 -23.17 7.39
CA MET A 150 14.56 -22.06 6.77
C MET A 150 14.22 -20.95 7.79
N PHE A 151 13.77 -21.29 8.99
CA PHE A 151 13.52 -20.30 10.04
C PHE A 151 14.81 -19.58 10.43
N ALA A 152 15.91 -20.31 10.64
CA ALA A 152 17.22 -19.70 10.88
C ALA A 152 17.68 -18.79 9.72
N PHE A 153 17.37 -19.17 8.48
CA PHE A 153 17.61 -18.34 7.30
C PHE A 153 16.75 -17.07 7.31
N LEU A 154 15.47 -17.17 7.62
CA LEU A 154 14.53 -16.03 7.66
C LEU A 154 14.76 -15.11 8.87
N ASP A 155 15.39 -15.59 9.94
CA ASP A 155 15.73 -14.77 11.10
C ASP A 155 17.09 -14.07 10.98
N ASN A 156 17.82 -14.30 9.89
CA ASN A 156 19.13 -13.69 9.66
C ASN A 156 19.01 -12.20 9.29
N GLU A 157 19.32 -11.32 10.25
CA GLU A 157 19.28 -9.86 10.10
C GLU A 157 20.34 -9.29 9.15
N ASN A 158 21.39 -10.05 8.82
CA ASN A 158 22.38 -9.62 7.81
C ASN A 158 21.81 -9.63 6.38
N MET A 159 20.58 -10.11 6.22
CA MET A 159 19.87 -10.20 4.96
C MET A 159 18.65 -9.28 4.97
N SER A 160 18.47 -8.52 3.88
CA SER A 160 17.33 -7.61 3.78
C SER A 160 15.99 -8.35 3.94
N SER A 161 15.02 -7.68 4.56
CA SER A 161 13.65 -8.21 4.68
C SER A 161 13.06 -8.57 3.31
N GLU A 162 13.40 -7.77 2.30
CA GLU A 162 13.02 -8.00 0.91
C GLU A 162 13.50 -9.35 0.37
N TYR A 163 14.79 -9.65 0.54
CA TYR A 163 15.36 -10.88 0.01
C TYR A 163 14.77 -12.09 0.72
N ARG A 164 14.62 -12.03 2.05
CA ARG A 164 13.98 -13.07 2.85
C ARG A 164 12.54 -13.34 2.40
N TYR A 165 11.75 -12.29 2.19
CA TYR A 165 10.39 -12.42 1.67
C TYR A 165 10.36 -13.01 0.25
N LYS A 166 11.23 -12.52 -0.65
CA LYS A 166 11.37 -13.05 -2.03
C LYS A 166 11.77 -14.52 -2.05
N SER A 167 12.62 -14.97 -1.11
CA SER A 167 12.97 -16.38 -0.96
C SER A 167 11.73 -17.22 -0.70
N ILE A 168 10.84 -16.81 0.21
CA ILE A 168 9.57 -17.51 0.47
C ILE A 168 8.71 -17.59 -0.80
N LEU A 169 8.55 -16.48 -1.52
CA LEU A 169 7.76 -16.46 -2.77
C LEU A 169 8.36 -17.34 -3.87
N SER A 170 9.69 -17.45 -3.92
CA SER A 170 10.39 -18.19 -4.96
C SER A 170 10.26 -19.71 -4.84
N LEU A 171 9.80 -20.23 -3.69
CA LEU A 171 9.56 -21.66 -3.48
C LEU A 171 8.67 -22.25 -4.58
N LYS A 172 7.59 -21.57 -4.96
CA LYS A 172 6.69 -22.02 -6.02
C LYS A 172 7.42 -22.18 -7.36
N THR A 173 8.26 -21.21 -7.73
CA THR A 173 9.05 -21.25 -8.97
C THR A 173 10.08 -22.38 -8.96
N GLN A 174 10.83 -22.52 -7.86
CA GLN A 174 11.87 -23.53 -7.72
C GLN A 174 11.30 -24.95 -7.87
N PHE A 175 10.14 -25.20 -7.27
CA PHE A 175 9.52 -26.51 -7.35
C PHE A 175 8.72 -26.74 -8.64
N ASN A 176 8.23 -25.69 -9.30
CA ASN A 176 7.58 -25.83 -10.61
C ASN A 176 8.53 -26.43 -11.67
N LEU A 177 9.84 -26.17 -11.58
CA LEU A 177 10.83 -26.80 -12.47
C LEU A 177 10.83 -28.35 -12.35
N ARG A 178 10.48 -28.90 -11.17
CA ARG A 178 10.39 -30.35 -10.91
C ARG A 178 9.18 -31.00 -11.57
N LYS A 179 8.08 -30.26 -11.76
CA LYS A 179 6.79 -30.79 -12.23
C LYS A 179 6.86 -31.44 -13.62
N THR A 180 7.91 -31.14 -14.39
CA THR A 180 8.13 -31.67 -15.74
C THR A 180 8.31 -33.18 -15.78
N TRP A 181 8.82 -33.80 -14.70
CA TRP A 181 9.13 -35.23 -14.63
C TRP A 181 8.20 -36.04 -13.71
N LEU A 182 7.26 -35.37 -13.05
CA LEU A 182 6.36 -35.99 -12.08
C LEU A 182 5.04 -36.43 -12.74
N THR A 183 4.47 -37.50 -12.21
CA THR A 183 3.08 -37.90 -12.44
C THR A 183 2.12 -36.82 -11.93
N LYS A 184 0.84 -36.89 -12.32
CA LYS A 184 -0.15 -35.90 -11.88
C LYS A 184 -0.33 -35.95 -10.36
N GLU A 185 -0.39 -37.16 -9.80
CA GLU A 185 -0.55 -37.43 -8.37
C GLU A 185 0.62 -36.86 -7.57
N GLU A 186 1.86 -37.11 -8.01
CA GLU A 186 3.06 -36.56 -7.36
C GLU A 186 3.12 -35.03 -7.44
N ARG A 187 2.65 -34.43 -8.54
CA ARG A 187 2.55 -32.96 -8.64
C ARG A 187 1.56 -32.39 -7.62
N GLU A 188 0.41 -33.03 -7.44
CA GLU A 188 -0.60 -32.59 -6.48
C GLU A 188 -0.12 -32.74 -5.03
N GLU A 189 0.59 -33.83 -4.72
CA GLU A 189 1.21 -34.03 -3.41
C GLU A 189 2.29 -32.99 -3.13
N LEU A 190 3.16 -32.72 -4.12
CA LEU A 190 4.19 -31.70 -4.01
C LEU A 190 3.59 -30.30 -3.80
N ASP A 191 2.52 -29.97 -4.52
CA ASP A 191 1.82 -28.70 -4.36
C ASP A 191 1.22 -28.55 -2.95
N LYS A 192 0.69 -29.63 -2.36
CA LYS A 192 0.21 -29.61 -0.96
C LYS A 192 1.36 -29.37 0.02
N ILE A 193 2.49 -30.03 -0.16
CA ILE A 193 3.67 -29.86 0.70
C ILE A 193 4.18 -28.41 0.61
N LEU A 194 4.28 -27.86 -0.59
CA LEU A 194 4.72 -26.48 -0.81
C LEU A 194 3.77 -25.46 -0.20
N PHE A 195 2.48 -25.70 -0.34
CA PHE A 195 1.46 -24.88 0.29
C PHE A 195 1.64 -24.83 1.81
N ILE A 196 1.93 -25.97 2.45
CA ILE A 196 2.22 -26.03 3.90
C ILE A 196 3.47 -25.22 4.25
N TYR A 197 4.59 -25.45 3.54
CA TYR A 197 5.84 -24.74 3.78
C TYR A 197 5.69 -23.23 3.62
N GLN A 198 5.11 -22.78 2.51
CA GLN A 198 4.93 -21.35 2.24
C GLN A 198 4.06 -20.69 3.32
N LYS A 199 2.96 -21.35 3.73
CA LYS A 199 2.11 -20.87 4.83
C LYS A 199 2.88 -20.70 6.13
N GLU A 200 3.65 -21.71 6.54
CA GLU A 200 4.41 -21.68 7.78
C GLU A 200 5.53 -20.63 7.75
N PHE A 201 6.25 -20.51 6.63
CA PHE A 201 7.32 -19.53 6.48
C PHE A 201 6.80 -18.10 6.45
N LEU A 202 5.67 -17.84 5.78
CA LEU A 202 5.02 -16.53 5.82
C LEU A 202 4.58 -16.17 7.25
N ARG A 203 4.02 -17.12 8.01
CA ARG A 203 3.62 -16.90 9.41
C ARG A 203 4.82 -16.63 10.31
N HIS A 204 5.91 -17.38 10.16
CA HIS A 204 7.14 -17.14 10.90
C HIS A 204 7.71 -15.76 10.59
N PHE A 205 7.81 -15.42 9.29
CA PHE A 205 8.34 -14.16 8.81
C PHE A 205 7.49 -12.96 9.27
N SER A 206 6.17 -13.04 9.22
CA SER A 206 5.30 -11.93 9.64
C SER A 206 5.29 -11.69 11.15
N ASN A 207 5.50 -12.74 11.96
CA ASN A 207 5.57 -12.64 13.41
C ASN A 207 6.91 -12.11 13.93
N ASN A 208 7.97 -12.15 13.12
CA ASN A 208 9.27 -11.61 13.51
C ASN A 208 9.29 -10.07 13.35
N ASN A 209 9.20 -9.36 14.48
CA ASN A 209 9.22 -7.89 14.55
C ASN A 209 10.52 -7.23 14.07
N LYS A 210 11.59 -8.00 13.85
CA LYS A 210 12.85 -7.50 13.27
C LYS A 210 12.75 -7.32 11.76
N ASN A 211 11.74 -7.90 11.13
CA ASN A 211 11.44 -7.67 9.72
C ASN A 211 10.75 -6.32 9.55
N GLU A 212 11.07 -5.63 8.47
CA GLU A 212 10.40 -4.37 8.13
C GLU A 212 8.89 -4.60 8.03
N THR A 213 8.12 -3.72 8.69
CA THR A 213 6.66 -3.80 8.80
C THR A 213 5.99 -3.96 7.44
N TYR A 214 6.52 -3.31 6.41
CA TYR A 214 6.06 -3.42 5.03
C TYR A 214 6.01 -4.86 4.50
N TYR A 215 7.09 -5.62 4.62
CA TYR A 215 7.13 -7.01 4.14
C TYR A 215 6.34 -7.95 5.04
N ARG A 216 6.17 -7.60 6.33
CA ARG A 216 5.27 -8.30 7.24
C ARG A 216 3.82 -8.16 6.80
N ILE A 217 3.37 -6.95 6.42
CA ILE A 217 2.02 -6.71 5.87
C ILE A 217 1.82 -7.53 4.59
N LEU A 218 2.77 -7.50 3.65
CA LEU A 218 2.69 -8.30 2.42
C LEU A 218 2.57 -9.81 2.71
N SER A 219 3.28 -10.30 3.72
CA SER A 219 3.21 -11.71 4.13
C SER A 219 1.84 -12.06 4.73
N LEU A 220 1.28 -11.20 5.58
CA LEU A 220 -0.04 -11.36 6.19
C LEU A 220 -1.16 -11.26 5.13
N GLN A 221 -1.04 -10.35 4.18
CA GLN A 221 -1.93 -10.21 3.04
C GLN A 221 -1.95 -11.51 2.22
N LEU A 222 -0.77 -12.04 1.87
CA LEU A 222 -0.68 -13.28 1.11
C LEU A 222 -1.29 -14.47 1.88
N LEU A 223 -1.11 -14.52 3.21
CA LEU A 223 -1.75 -15.51 4.07
C LEU A 223 -3.29 -15.45 4.01
N LEU A 224 -3.88 -14.25 4.08
CA LEU A 224 -5.34 -14.08 3.98
C LEU A 224 -5.87 -14.42 2.58
N VAL A 225 -5.16 -14.02 1.53
CA VAL A 225 -5.60 -14.22 0.14
C VAL A 225 -5.53 -15.69 -0.26
N GLU A 226 -4.41 -16.36 0.00
CA GLU A 226 -4.15 -17.71 -0.52
C GLU A 226 -4.45 -18.84 0.47
N PHE A 227 -4.34 -18.62 1.78
CA PHE A 227 -4.24 -19.72 2.74
C PHE A 227 -5.36 -19.78 3.79
N SER A 228 -5.86 -18.64 4.26
CA SER A 228 -6.81 -18.59 5.38
C SER A 228 -7.62 -17.30 5.30
N LYS A 229 -8.59 -17.26 4.39
CA LYS A 229 -9.56 -16.15 4.30
C LYS A 229 -10.19 -15.95 5.67
N GLU A 230 -10.31 -14.70 6.10
CA GLU A 230 -10.95 -14.32 7.35
C GLU A 230 -10.30 -14.92 8.62
N ASP A 231 -8.98 -15.17 8.61
CA ASP A 231 -8.23 -15.54 9.82
C ASP A 231 -8.11 -14.34 10.77
N ASP A 232 -8.94 -14.32 11.82
CA ASP A 232 -9.00 -13.24 12.81
C ASP A 232 -7.64 -12.99 13.49
N THR A 233 -6.80 -14.01 13.67
CA THR A 233 -5.48 -13.82 14.28
C THR A 233 -4.56 -12.98 13.40
N ILE A 234 -4.63 -13.18 12.09
CA ILE A 234 -3.89 -12.39 11.11
C ILE A 234 -4.46 -10.97 11.04
N CYS A 235 -5.78 -10.84 11.09
CA CYS A 235 -6.46 -9.55 11.10
C CYS A 235 -6.09 -8.73 12.35
N ASP A 236 -6.00 -9.35 13.52
CA ASP A 236 -5.61 -8.68 14.75
C ASP A 236 -4.16 -8.17 14.69
N ILE A 237 -3.23 -8.92 14.08
CA ILE A 237 -1.86 -8.44 13.83
C ILE A 237 -1.88 -7.23 12.90
N LEU A 238 -2.60 -7.29 11.78
CA LEU A 238 -2.70 -6.16 10.84
C LEU A 238 -3.33 -4.92 11.49
N LEU A 239 -4.42 -5.10 12.25
CA LEU A 239 -5.04 -4.02 13.00
C LEU A 239 -4.07 -3.43 14.04
N SER A 240 -3.27 -4.26 14.71
CA SER A 240 -2.26 -3.76 15.66
C SER A 240 -1.21 -2.86 14.98
N ILE A 241 -0.79 -3.19 13.75
CA ILE A 241 0.08 -2.34 12.93
C ILE A 241 -0.64 -1.04 12.55
N GLY A 242 -1.91 -1.12 12.18
CA GLY A 242 -2.72 0.05 11.84
C GLY A 242 -2.94 1.02 13.01
N PHE A 243 -3.11 0.50 14.23
CA PHE A 243 -3.26 1.28 15.45
C PHE A 243 -1.93 1.83 16.00
N ASP A 244 -0.78 1.28 15.59
CA ASP A 244 0.52 1.73 16.04
C ASP A 244 0.87 3.13 15.49
N THR A 245 0.69 4.15 16.32
CA THR A 245 0.98 5.55 15.99
C THR A 245 2.47 5.84 15.73
N ALA A 246 3.37 4.92 16.09
CA ALA A 246 4.80 5.05 15.77
C ALA A 246 5.10 4.71 14.30
N GLN A 247 4.20 3.97 13.62
CA GLN A 247 4.33 3.69 12.20
C GLN A 247 3.93 4.92 11.36
N ILE A 248 4.56 5.06 10.20
CA ILE A 248 4.18 6.08 9.22
C ILE A 248 2.76 5.82 8.68
N TYR A 249 2.06 6.89 8.32
CA TYR A 249 0.68 6.86 7.85
C TYR A 249 0.42 5.77 6.78
N ASN A 250 1.27 5.71 5.74
CA ASN A 250 1.07 4.77 4.63
C ASN A 250 1.16 3.29 5.06
N ILE A 251 2.03 2.95 6.02
CA ILE A 251 2.14 1.58 6.55
C ILE A 251 0.87 1.21 7.32
N ARG A 252 0.35 2.15 8.11
CA ARG A 252 -0.89 1.95 8.88
C ARG A 252 -2.10 1.79 7.97
N ALA A 253 -2.18 2.62 6.93
CA ALA A 253 -3.22 2.56 5.91
C ALA A 253 -3.17 1.22 5.14
N ASP A 254 -1.98 0.80 4.68
CA ASP A 254 -1.79 -0.46 3.95
C ASP A 254 -2.23 -1.68 4.79
N ALA A 255 -1.86 -1.74 6.07
CA ALA A 255 -2.31 -2.80 6.96
C ALA A 255 -3.84 -2.81 7.14
N THR A 256 -4.45 -1.62 7.26
CA THR A 256 -5.90 -1.46 7.43
C THR A 256 -6.66 -1.87 6.17
N ASP A 257 -6.16 -1.50 4.98
CA ASP A 257 -6.72 -1.88 3.67
C ASP A 257 -6.79 -3.39 3.48
N VAL A 258 -5.74 -4.10 3.89
CA VAL A 258 -5.71 -5.56 3.81
C VAL A 258 -6.86 -6.17 4.63
N VAL A 259 -7.12 -5.63 5.83
CA VAL A 259 -8.22 -6.09 6.70
C VAL A 259 -9.59 -5.71 6.13
N LEU A 260 -9.75 -4.50 5.59
CA LEU A 260 -11.00 -4.07 4.95
C LEU A 260 -11.42 -5.02 3.82
N ARG A 261 -10.45 -5.56 3.09
CA ARG A 261 -10.69 -6.43 1.93
C ARG A 261 -10.90 -7.88 2.30
N TYR A 262 -10.00 -8.44 3.12
CA TYR A 262 -9.91 -9.88 3.33
C TYR A 262 -10.26 -10.33 4.76
N GLY A 263 -10.50 -9.38 5.66
CA GLY A 263 -10.86 -9.67 7.05
C GLY A 263 -12.30 -10.13 7.21
N SER A 264 -12.57 -10.71 8.39
CA SER A 264 -13.93 -11.00 8.85
C SER A 264 -14.76 -9.73 8.97
N GLU A 265 -16.09 -9.83 8.96
CA GLU A 265 -16.97 -8.65 9.10
C GLU A 265 -16.71 -7.87 10.39
N SER A 266 -16.35 -8.55 11.48
CA SER A 266 -15.96 -7.87 12.73
C SER A 266 -14.65 -7.09 12.58
N ALA A 267 -13.64 -7.69 11.94
CA ALA A 267 -12.36 -7.03 11.70
C ALA A 267 -12.49 -5.85 10.73
N LYS A 268 -13.32 -5.98 9.69
CA LYS A 268 -13.64 -4.91 8.74
C LYS A 268 -14.26 -3.70 9.42
N GLU A 269 -15.16 -3.91 10.39
CA GLU A 269 -15.76 -2.78 11.12
C GLU A 269 -14.71 -2.01 11.93
N LYS A 270 -13.79 -2.71 12.60
CA LYS A 270 -12.65 -2.07 13.28
C LYS A 270 -11.76 -1.32 12.29
N ALA A 271 -11.50 -1.91 11.13
CA ALA A 271 -10.68 -1.31 10.08
C ALA A 271 -11.35 -0.05 9.47
N LYS A 272 -12.68 -0.04 9.30
CA LYS A 272 -13.45 1.14 8.86
C LYS A 272 -13.34 2.29 9.85
N HIS A 273 -13.42 2.00 11.14
CA HIS A 273 -13.21 3.01 12.17
C HIS A 273 -11.80 3.59 12.07
N LEU A 274 -10.79 2.71 12.01
CA LEU A 274 -9.40 3.12 11.94
C LEU A 274 -9.07 3.93 10.68
N ILE A 275 -9.55 3.53 9.51
CA ILE A 275 -9.29 4.28 8.26
C ILE A 275 -9.93 5.67 8.30
N THR A 276 -11.11 5.77 8.93
CA THR A 276 -11.79 7.06 9.16
C THR A 276 -10.97 7.96 10.08
N GLU A 277 -10.37 7.40 11.15
CA GLU A 277 -9.48 8.14 12.05
C GLU A 277 -8.17 8.55 11.39
N LEU A 278 -7.55 7.65 10.63
CA LEU A 278 -6.34 7.92 9.85
C LEU A 278 -6.58 9.09 8.89
N GLY A 279 -7.73 9.12 8.22
CA GLY A 279 -8.13 10.21 7.36
C GLY A 279 -8.37 11.56 8.08
N ARG A 280 -8.72 11.55 9.38
CA ARG A 280 -8.93 12.77 10.18
C ARG A 280 -7.65 13.34 10.78
N ASN A 281 -6.69 12.46 11.10
CA ASN A 281 -5.48 12.79 11.86
C ASN A 281 -4.24 13.06 10.98
N GLY A 282 -4.31 12.82 9.67
CA GLY A 282 -3.22 13.16 8.72
C GLY A 282 -3.02 14.67 8.48
N LYS A 283 -3.40 15.52 9.45
CA LYS A 283 -3.38 16.98 9.32
C LYS A 283 -2.00 17.54 9.64
N ASP A 284 -1.27 17.89 8.60
CA ASP A 284 -0.64 19.22 8.56
C ASP A 284 -1.73 20.23 8.17
N ASP A 285 -1.85 21.32 8.92
CA ASP A 285 -2.95 22.30 8.86
C ASP A 285 -3.10 23.09 7.53
N ASN A 286 -2.42 22.70 6.45
CA ASN A 286 -2.39 23.43 5.16
C ASN A 286 -2.74 22.58 3.93
N ILE A 287 -3.37 21.42 4.10
CA ILE A 287 -3.61 20.46 3.04
C ILE A 287 -5.02 20.64 2.44
N ASN A 288 -5.07 21.03 1.15
CA ASN A 288 -6.32 21.22 0.39
C ASN A 288 -7.10 19.90 0.26
N ILE A 289 -8.42 19.99 -0.02
CA ILE A 289 -9.34 18.85 -0.27
C ILE A 289 -8.74 17.78 -1.21
N TYR A 290 -7.88 18.17 -2.15
CA TYR A 290 -7.19 17.28 -3.10
C TYR A 290 -6.08 16.41 -2.50
N GLN A 291 -5.48 16.84 -1.39
CA GLN A 291 -4.38 16.14 -0.72
C GLN A 291 -4.84 15.43 0.57
N ASN A 292 -6.15 15.38 0.83
CA ASN A 292 -6.68 14.61 1.93
C ASN A 292 -6.29 13.13 1.75
N ALA A 293 -5.57 12.61 2.75
CA ALA A 293 -5.36 11.19 3.02
C ALA A 293 -6.64 10.34 2.93
N GLN A 294 -7.83 10.97 3.00
CA GLN A 294 -9.14 10.34 2.78
C GLN A 294 -9.43 9.96 1.33
N ASN A 295 -8.80 10.60 0.33
CA ASN A 295 -9.14 10.40 -1.08
C ASN A 295 -8.70 9.03 -1.61
N ALA A 296 -7.57 8.50 -1.14
CA ALA A 296 -7.03 7.18 -1.56
C ALA A 296 -7.88 5.98 -1.06
N HIS A 297 -8.89 6.25 -0.25
CA HIS A 297 -9.86 5.25 0.24
C HIS A 297 -11.30 5.69 -0.02
N ASN A 298 -11.51 6.64 -0.93
CA ASN A 298 -12.86 6.98 -1.38
C ASN A 298 -13.34 5.85 -2.30
N LEU A 299 -14.33 5.09 -1.84
CA LEU A 299 -14.93 3.97 -2.60
C LEU A 299 -15.32 4.37 -4.02
N VAL A 300 -15.74 5.61 -4.25
CA VAL A 300 -16.08 6.13 -5.58
C VAL A 300 -14.86 6.18 -6.51
N ILE A 301 -13.71 6.60 -5.99
CA ILE A 301 -12.45 6.68 -6.75
C ILE A 301 -11.97 5.27 -7.09
N GLU A 302 -12.00 4.36 -6.11
CA GLU A 302 -11.64 2.95 -6.31
C GLU A 302 -12.57 2.30 -7.35
N GLU A 303 -13.89 2.52 -7.24
CA GLU A 303 -14.88 2.05 -8.21
C GLU A 303 -14.62 2.60 -9.62
N SER A 304 -14.24 3.88 -9.75
CA SER A 304 -13.88 4.48 -11.05
C SER A 304 -12.60 3.89 -11.63
N ALA A 305 -11.58 3.64 -10.80
CA ALA A 305 -10.34 3.00 -11.21
C ALA A 305 -10.63 1.57 -11.71
N ILE A 306 -11.42 0.79 -10.96
CA ILE A 306 -11.85 -0.55 -11.34
C ILE A 306 -12.68 -0.53 -12.63
N ALA A 307 -13.59 0.44 -12.79
CA ALA A 307 -14.39 0.59 -14.00
C ALA A 307 -13.50 0.86 -15.24
N THR A 308 -12.49 1.73 -15.10
CA THR A 308 -11.48 1.98 -16.13
C THR A 308 -10.74 0.69 -16.49
N LEU A 309 -10.23 -0.06 -15.52
CA LEU A 309 -9.53 -1.31 -15.76
C LEU A 309 -10.43 -2.38 -16.41
N ASN A 310 -11.70 -2.45 -16.02
CA ASN A 310 -12.68 -3.35 -16.62
C ASN A 310 -12.90 -3.02 -18.11
N ARG A 311 -12.98 -1.74 -18.48
CA ARG A 311 -13.05 -1.31 -19.87
C ARG A 311 -11.79 -1.69 -20.64
N LEU A 312 -10.62 -1.42 -20.07
CA LEU A 312 -9.34 -1.78 -20.69
C LEU A 312 -9.18 -3.29 -20.91
N SER A 313 -9.65 -4.12 -19.97
CA SER A 313 -9.59 -5.58 -20.11
C SER A 313 -10.46 -6.16 -21.22
N ALA A 314 -11.40 -5.38 -21.77
CA ALA A 314 -12.14 -5.76 -22.98
C ALA A 314 -11.33 -5.52 -24.27
N ILE A 315 -10.23 -4.76 -24.19
CA ILE A 315 -9.39 -4.40 -25.34
C ILE A 315 -8.29 -5.47 -25.51
N PRO A 316 -8.10 -6.02 -26.72
CA PRO A 316 -7.02 -6.99 -26.96
C PRO A 316 -5.63 -6.40 -26.70
N LEU A 317 -4.87 -7.10 -25.86
CA LEU A 317 -3.47 -6.76 -25.56
C LEU A 317 -2.63 -6.68 -26.84
N ILE A 318 -1.63 -5.82 -26.84
CA ILE A 318 -0.62 -5.79 -27.89
C ILE A 318 0.15 -7.11 -27.90
N LYS A 319 0.65 -7.49 -29.08
CA LYS A 319 1.44 -8.70 -29.27
C LYS A 319 2.90 -8.32 -29.46
N LYS A 320 3.80 -9.15 -28.92
CA LYS A 320 5.24 -9.13 -29.22
C LYS A 320 5.46 -9.61 -30.67
N ASP A 321 6.70 -9.52 -31.14
CA ASP A 321 7.11 -9.98 -32.49
C ASP A 321 6.83 -11.47 -32.72
N ASP A 322 6.83 -12.28 -31.65
CA ASP A 322 6.49 -13.71 -31.69
C ASP A 322 4.98 -13.99 -31.73
N GLY A 323 4.14 -12.95 -31.81
CA GLY A 323 2.68 -13.04 -31.85
C GLY A 323 2.01 -13.31 -30.51
N LYS A 324 2.77 -13.47 -29.41
CA LYS A 324 2.20 -13.63 -28.05
C LYS A 324 1.81 -12.28 -27.47
N ALA A 325 0.75 -12.25 -26.68
CA ALA A 325 0.39 -11.06 -25.92
C ALA A 325 1.54 -10.63 -25.00
N ILE A 326 1.68 -9.33 -24.77
CA ILE A 326 2.65 -8.83 -23.79
C ILE A 326 2.27 -9.30 -22.38
N ASP A 327 3.29 -9.49 -21.56
CA ASP A 327 3.20 -9.91 -20.16
C ASP A 327 3.83 -8.85 -19.24
N PHE A 328 3.72 -9.07 -17.94
CA PHE A 328 4.27 -8.14 -16.95
C PHE A 328 5.78 -7.97 -17.08
N ASP A 329 6.54 -9.04 -17.33
CA ASP A 329 8.00 -8.96 -17.45
C ASP A 329 8.43 -8.09 -18.64
N TYR A 330 7.71 -8.18 -19.77
CA TYR A 330 7.90 -7.28 -20.91
C TYR A 330 7.68 -5.83 -20.50
N VAL A 331 6.53 -5.51 -19.89
CA VAL A 331 6.19 -4.14 -19.49
C VAL A 331 7.16 -3.60 -18.44
N TYR A 332 7.49 -4.40 -17.43
CA TYR A 332 8.43 -4.05 -16.38
C TYR A 332 9.81 -3.70 -16.95
N SER A 333 10.32 -4.49 -17.89
CA SER A 333 11.64 -4.23 -18.51
C SER A 333 11.70 -2.91 -19.29
N ARG A 334 10.58 -2.51 -19.90
CA ARG A 334 10.44 -1.23 -20.62
C ARG A 334 10.33 -0.06 -19.63
N MET A 335 9.41 -0.17 -18.68
CA MET A 335 9.12 0.88 -17.70
C MET A 335 10.32 1.16 -16.78
N LYS A 336 11.09 0.13 -16.40
CA LYS A 336 12.30 0.26 -15.56
C LYS A 336 13.30 1.31 -16.07
N ASN A 337 13.40 1.51 -17.38
CA ASN A 337 14.33 2.47 -17.96
C ASN A 337 13.72 3.86 -18.20
N LEU A 338 12.41 4.00 -17.96
CA LEU A 338 11.65 5.24 -18.20
C LEU A 338 11.30 5.97 -16.91
N VAL A 339 11.12 5.22 -15.81
CA VAL A 339 10.80 5.78 -14.50
C VAL A 339 12.06 6.22 -13.76
N ASP A 340 11.89 7.14 -12.82
CA ASP A 340 12.91 7.53 -11.85
C ASP A 340 13.03 6.49 -10.71
N ASP A 341 13.89 6.78 -9.72
CA ASP A 341 14.09 5.89 -8.56
C ASP A 341 12.79 5.63 -7.78
N ASN A 342 11.93 6.65 -7.66
CA ASN A 342 10.65 6.55 -7.00
C ASN A 342 9.68 5.63 -7.77
N GLY A 343 9.58 5.80 -9.08
CA GLY A 343 8.80 4.91 -9.92
C GLY A 343 9.35 3.48 -9.93
N GLN A 344 10.66 3.30 -9.77
CA GLN A 344 11.26 1.97 -9.61
C GLN A 344 10.84 1.31 -8.29
N ILE A 345 10.67 2.07 -7.20
CA ILE A 345 10.09 1.58 -5.94
C ILE A 345 8.64 1.13 -6.18
N ALA A 346 7.82 1.92 -6.88
CA ALA A 346 6.45 1.55 -7.20
C ALA A 346 6.37 0.28 -8.09
N LEU A 347 7.21 0.18 -9.13
CA LEU A 347 7.30 -1.02 -9.99
C LEU A 347 7.70 -2.27 -9.20
N ASN A 348 8.63 -2.13 -8.24
CA ASN A 348 9.01 -3.23 -7.36
C ASN A 348 7.84 -3.66 -6.46
N ARG A 349 7.06 -2.72 -5.92
CA ARG A 349 5.82 -3.03 -5.18
C ARG A 349 4.81 -3.74 -6.06
N ILE A 350 4.52 -3.25 -7.26
CA ILE A 350 3.62 -3.91 -8.23
C ILE A 350 4.08 -5.36 -8.49
N LYS A 351 5.39 -5.60 -8.61
CA LYS A 351 5.95 -6.93 -8.82
C LYS A 351 5.75 -7.87 -7.62
N LEU A 352 5.75 -7.34 -6.40
CA LEU A 352 5.63 -8.12 -5.17
C LEU A 352 4.19 -8.29 -4.68
N ASP A 353 3.30 -7.38 -5.07
CA ASP A 353 1.90 -7.40 -4.71
C ASP A 353 1.17 -8.60 -5.36
N ASN A 354 0.36 -9.26 -4.54
CA ASN A 354 -0.49 -10.38 -4.95
C ASN A 354 -1.97 -10.13 -4.60
N ALA A 355 -2.34 -8.88 -4.28
CA ALA A 355 -3.73 -8.53 -4.07
C ALA A 355 -4.50 -8.60 -5.39
N LEU A 356 -5.78 -8.92 -5.25
CA LEU A 356 -6.74 -8.96 -6.35
C LEU A 356 -7.77 -7.84 -6.12
N TYR A 357 -8.11 -7.15 -7.20
CA TYR A 357 -8.91 -5.93 -7.22
C TYR A 357 -10.15 -6.10 -8.10
N GLY A 358 -11.29 -5.67 -7.59
CA GLY A 358 -12.59 -5.68 -8.28
C GLY A 358 -13.11 -7.08 -8.63
N ASN A 359 -14.24 -7.11 -9.34
CA ASN A 359 -14.98 -8.35 -9.65
C ASN A 359 -14.27 -9.26 -10.67
N ARG A 360 -13.17 -8.80 -11.28
CA ARG A 360 -12.39 -9.56 -12.27
C ARG A 360 -11.07 -10.08 -11.73
N ASP A 361 -10.85 -9.97 -10.41
CA ASP A 361 -9.63 -10.42 -9.74
C ASP A 361 -8.36 -9.90 -10.43
N LEU A 362 -8.35 -8.60 -10.78
CA LEU A 362 -7.19 -7.99 -11.44
C LEU A 362 -6.09 -7.75 -10.41
N SER A 363 -4.85 -8.12 -10.70
CA SER A 363 -3.69 -7.72 -9.88
C SER A 363 -3.11 -6.39 -10.35
N LEU A 364 -2.25 -5.74 -9.54
CA LEU A 364 -1.50 -4.57 -10.00
C LEU A 364 -0.65 -4.86 -11.25
N LYS A 365 -0.11 -6.09 -11.37
CA LYS A 365 0.63 -6.54 -12.55
C LYS A 365 -0.25 -6.52 -13.79
N SER A 366 -1.45 -7.09 -13.68
CA SER A 366 -2.44 -7.11 -14.76
C SER A 366 -2.89 -5.70 -15.12
N ALA A 367 -3.14 -4.85 -14.12
CA ALA A 367 -3.51 -3.45 -14.31
C ALA A 367 -2.44 -2.69 -15.12
N LEU A 368 -1.17 -2.78 -14.73
CA LEU A 368 -0.07 -2.14 -15.44
C LEU A 368 0.05 -2.63 -16.90
N VAL A 369 -0.12 -3.94 -17.13
CA VAL A 369 -0.09 -4.52 -18.50
C VAL A 369 -1.22 -3.98 -19.35
N LEU A 370 -2.44 -3.89 -18.82
CA LEU A 370 -3.60 -3.34 -19.52
C LEU A 370 -3.39 -1.86 -19.89
N ILE A 371 -2.94 -1.07 -18.93
CA ILE A 371 -2.68 0.36 -19.09
C ILE A 371 -1.59 0.58 -20.14
N TYR A 372 -0.44 -0.07 -19.99
CA TYR A 372 0.67 0.05 -20.94
C TYR A 372 0.27 -0.40 -22.35
N SER A 373 -0.45 -1.52 -22.46
CA SER A 373 -0.94 -2.02 -23.75
C SER A 373 -1.87 -1.03 -24.45
N PHE A 374 -2.69 -0.31 -23.70
CA PHE A 374 -3.58 0.70 -24.26
C PHE A 374 -2.79 1.92 -24.73
N ILE A 375 -1.88 2.42 -23.89
CA ILE A 375 -1.01 3.58 -24.19
C ILE A 375 -0.22 3.35 -25.49
N GLU A 376 0.35 2.16 -25.68
CA GLU A 376 1.16 1.83 -26.86
C GLU A 376 0.41 1.95 -28.19
N LYS A 377 -0.91 1.75 -28.20
CA LYS A 377 -1.76 1.86 -29.39
C LYS A 377 -2.44 3.23 -29.54
N ASN A 378 -2.34 4.09 -28.53
CA ASN A 378 -3.07 5.34 -28.48
C ASN A 378 -2.33 6.46 -29.23
N GLU A 379 -3.07 7.38 -29.85
CA GLU A 379 -2.49 8.53 -30.56
C GLU A 379 -1.70 9.48 -29.62
N TYR A 380 -2.08 9.54 -28.34
CA TYR A 380 -1.40 10.33 -27.30
C TYR A 380 -0.32 9.53 -26.55
N LYS A 381 0.23 8.46 -27.15
CA LYS A 381 1.19 7.53 -26.53
C LYS A 381 2.26 8.21 -25.67
N ASN A 382 2.98 9.19 -26.22
CA ASN A 382 4.11 9.81 -25.52
C ASN A 382 3.66 10.61 -24.29
N LEU A 383 2.54 11.34 -24.39
CA LEU A 383 1.98 12.10 -23.29
C LEU A 383 1.50 11.16 -22.17
N LEU A 384 0.73 10.13 -22.54
CA LEU A 384 0.22 9.15 -21.57
C LEU A 384 1.34 8.35 -20.91
N LEU A 385 2.39 7.98 -21.65
CA LEU A 385 3.55 7.28 -21.08
C LEU A 385 4.32 8.16 -20.11
N SER A 386 4.51 9.43 -20.44
CA SER A 386 5.11 10.42 -19.52
C SER A 386 4.27 10.56 -18.25
N ARG A 387 2.94 10.65 -18.40
CA ARG A 387 2.02 10.76 -17.25
C ARG A 387 2.03 9.50 -16.39
N LEU A 388 2.06 8.31 -17.00
CA LEU A 388 2.18 7.06 -16.25
C LEU A 388 3.46 7.01 -15.43
N CYS A 389 4.58 7.50 -15.97
CA CYS A 389 5.85 7.55 -15.24
C CYS A 389 5.78 8.52 -14.05
N GLU A 390 5.16 9.68 -14.22
CA GLU A 390 4.90 10.65 -13.14
C GLU A 390 4.02 10.03 -12.05
N GLU A 391 2.88 9.42 -12.41
CA GLU A 391 1.98 8.78 -11.43
C GLU A 391 2.64 7.62 -10.70
N LEU A 392 3.51 6.84 -11.36
CA LEU A 392 4.33 5.81 -10.70
C LEU A 392 5.37 6.41 -9.76
N GLY A 393 6.00 7.53 -10.12
CA GLY A 393 6.91 8.28 -9.24
C GLY A 393 6.21 8.79 -7.98
N GLU A 394 5.02 9.37 -8.13
CA GLU A 394 4.19 9.82 -6.99
C GLU A 394 3.61 8.66 -6.17
N SER A 395 3.63 7.44 -6.72
CA SER A 395 3.19 6.22 -6.05
C SER A 395 4.26 5.58 -5.16
N ALA A 396 5.43 6.19 -5.02
CA ALA A 396 6.45 5.68 -4.11
C ALA A 396 5.96 5.73 -2.65
N GLY A 397 5.88 4.55 -2.04
CA GLY A 397 5.54 4.41 -0.62
C GLY A 397 4.07 4.55 -0.27
N ILE A 398 3.14 4.58 -1.24
CA ILE A 398 1.69 4.52 -0.97
C ILE A 398 1.17 3.06 -0.96
N CYS A 399 -0.05 2.86 -0.45
CA CYS A 399 -0.69 1.54 -0.41
C CYS A 399 -1.00 1.02 -1.82
N SER A 400 -1.18 -0.29 -1.95
CA SER A 400 -1.40 -0.91 -3.26
C SER A 400 -2.66 -0.40 -3.98
N THR A 401 -3.71 -0.03 -3.24
CA THR A 401 -4.92 0.63 -3.78
C THR A 401 -4.59 1.98 -4.40
N GLY A 402 -3.83 2.82 -3.69
CA GLY A 402 -3.37 4.11 -4.19
C GLY A 402 -2.53 3.99 -5.46
N ILE A 403 -1.66 2.96 -5.56
CA ILE A 403 -0.88 2.71 -6.79
C ILE A 403 -1.83 2.41 -7.96
N MET A 404 -2.86 1.58 -7.76
CA MET A 404 -3.85 1.28 -8.79
C MET A 404 -4.56 2.55 -9.28
N GLU A 405 -5.06 3.36 -8.34
CA GLU A 405 -5.74 4.62 -8.64
C GLU A 405 -4.84 5.55 -9.44
N ARG A 406 -3.62 5.82 -8.95
CA ARG A 406 -2.62 6.64 -9.62
C ARG A 406 -2.33 6.17 -11.04
N MET A 407 -2.13 4.85 -11.24
CA MET A 407 -1.95 4.31 -12.58
C MET A 407 -3.15 4.61 -13.50
N THR A 408 -4.38 4.45 -13.01
CA THR A 408 -5.58 4.78 -13.81
C THR A 408 -5.75 6.28 -14.05
N ASN A 409 -5.25 7.13 -13.14
CA ASN A 409 -5.28 8.58 -13.28
C ASN A 409 -4.47 9.10 -14.47
N THR A 410 -3.59 8.26 -15.03
CA THR A 410 -2.89 8.51 -16.31
C THR A 410 -3.82 8.98 -17.43
N PHE A 411 -5.08 8.52 -17.44
CA PHE A 411 -6.04 8.85 -18.50
C PHE A 411 -6.87 10.10 -18.23
N SER A 412 -6.92 10.56 -16.98
CA SER A 412 -7.80 11.65 -16.55
C SER A 412 -7.51 12.94 -17.32
N GLY A 413 -8.52 13.46 -18.01
CA GLY A 413 -8.42 14.70 -18.81
C GLY A 413 -7.77 14.56 -20.18
N ILE A 414 -7.37 13.34 -20.58
CA ILE A 414 -6.79 13.07 -21.91
C ILE A 414 -7.69 12.15 -22.72
N ILE A 415 -8.18 11.06 -22.11
CA ILE A 415 -9.02 10.09 -22.80
C ILE A 415 -10.44 10.19 -22.26
N ASP A 416 -11.35 10.57 -23.14
CA ASP A 416 -12.78 10.53 -22.85
C ASP A 416 -13.17 9.12 -22.37
N ASP A 417 -14.01 9.06 -21.34
CA ASP A 417 -14.47 7.79 -20.76
C ASP A 417 -13.42 6.91 -20.06
N LEU A 418 -12.19 7.36 -19.86
CA LEU A 418 -11.22 6.67 -18.99
C LEU A 418 -10.65 7.60 -17.92
N GLY A 419 -10.20 7.02 -16.81
CA GLY A 419 -9.55 7.73 -15.72
C GLY A 419 -10.34 7.72 -14.43
N ILE A 420 -9.85 8.48 -13.45
CA ILE A 420 -10.56 8.69 -12.19
C ILE A 420 -11.61 9.77 -12.43
N ARG A 421 -12.88 9.40 -12.29
CA ARG A 421 -13.99 10.33 -12.29
C ARG A 421 -14.36 10.66 -10.86
N ILE A 422 -14.30 11.95 -10.53
CA ILE A 422 -14.93 12.45 -9.32
C ILE A 422 -16.45 12.38 -9.55
N SER A 423 -17.20 11.85 -8.59
CA SER A 423 -18.66 11.79 -8.73
C SER A 423 -19.25 13.19 -8.92
N PHE A 424 -20.37 13.29 -9.62
CA PHE A 424 -21.11 14.56 -9.72
C PHE A 424 -21.48 15.10 -8.34
N GLU A 425 -21.77 14.22 -7.37
CA GLU A 425 -22.01 14.59 -5.98
C GLU A 425 -20.81 15.34 -5.38
N ASP A 426 -19.60 14.78 -5.49
CA ASP A 426 -18.38 15.38 -4.96
C ASP A 426 -17.99 16.66 -5.72
N GLN A 427 -18.19 16.70 -7.05
CA GLN A 427 -17.96 17.90 -7.84
C GLN A 427 -18.89 19.04 -7.41
N ILE A 428 -20.18 18.76 -7.28
CA ILE A 428 -21.19 19.71 -6.80
C ILE A 428 -20.82 20.19 -5.39
N LEU A 429 -20.43 19.29 -4.49
CA LEU A 429 -20.07 19.64 -3.11
C LEU A 429 -18.82 20.54 -3.05
N SER A 430 -17.81 20.25 -3.87
CA SER A 430 -16.62 21.10 -4.05
C SER A 430 -17.00 22.48 -4.60
N GLN A 431 -17.87 22.55 -5.60
CA GLN A 431 -18.33 23.81 -6.19
C GLN A 431 -19.18 24.64 -5.22
N ILE A 432 -20.03 24.01 -4.40
CA ILE A 432 -20.76 24.69 -3.32
C ILE A 432 -19.76 25.35 -2.34
N SER A 433 -18.74 24.61 -1.92
CA SER A 433 -17.70 25.13 -1.02
C SER A 433 -16.97 26.33 -1.64
N GLY A 434 -16.55 26.19 -2.90
CA GLY A 434 -15.91 27.27 -3.66
C GLY A 434 -16.78 28.52 -3.76
N ARG A 435 -18.06 28.36 -4.12
CA ARG A 435 -19.01 29.49 -4.25
C ARG A 435 -19.37 30.13 -2.92
N LEU A 436 -19.51 29.35 -1.85
CA LEU A 436 -19.71 29.88 -0.50
C LEU A 436 -18.51 30.73 -0.07
N ASN A 437 -17.29 30.20 -0.20
CA ASN A 437 -16.06 30.91 0.13
C ASN A 437 -15.94 32.19 -0.69
N GLN A 438 -16.21 32.13 -2.00
CA GLN A 438 -16.23 33.32 -2.86
C GLN A 438 -17.25 34.36 -2.37
N LYS A 439 -18.47 33.95 -2.03
CA LYS A 439 -19.49 34.87 -1.50
C LYS A 439 -19.10 35.46 -0.14
N ILE A 440 -18.43 34.70 0.72
CA ILE A 440 -17.90 35.21 1.99
C ILE A 440 -16.83 36.29 1.72
N MET A 441 -15.89 36.01 0.82
CA MET A 441 -14.84 36.98 0.46
C MET A 441 -15.40 38.25 -0.21
N ASN A 442 -16.48 38.13 -0.97
CA ASN A 442 -17.14 39.29 -1.58
C ASN A 442 -17.80 40.23 -0.55
N LEU A 443 -18.09 39.76 0.68
CA LEU A 443 -18.57 40.64 1.75
C LEU A 443 -17.56 41.75 2.09
N ILE A 444 -16.27 41.59 1.77
CA ILE A 444 -15.26 42.65 1.94
C ILE A 444 -15.61 43.87 1.09
N SER A 445 -16.11 43.64 -0.13
CA SER A 445 -16.44 44.69 -1.10
C SER A 445 -17.87 45.20 -1.01
N GLU A 446 -18.77 44.50 -0.31
CA GLU A 446 -20.16 44.91 -0.17
C GLU A 446 -20.32 45.98 0.91
N PRO A 447 -21.16 47.01 0.70
CA PRO A 447 -21.50 47.92 1.77
C PRO A 447 -22.11 47.10 2.92
N CYS A 448 -21.60 47.33 4.13
CA CYS A 448 -22.07 46.80 5.40
C CYS A 448 -23.51 46.28 5.33
N LEU A 449 -23.73 44.99 5.66
CA LEU A 449 -25.04 44.30 5.58
C LEU A 449 -26.19 45.07 6.27
N HIS A 450 -25.88 45.98 7.22
CA HIS A 450 -26.85 46.86 7.87
C HIS A 450 -27.46 47.93 6.94
N VAL A 451 -26.76 48.31 5.86
CA VAL A 451 -27.17 49.39 4.93
C VAL A 451 -28.18 48.90 3.89
N GLN A 452 -28.12 47.61 3.51
CA GLN A 452 -28.92 47.09 2.39
C GLN A 452 -30.24 46.42 2.79
N ASP A 453 -30.37 45.84 3.98
CA ASP A 453 -31.61 45.19 4.42
C ASP A 453 -31.93 45.53 5.89
N LYS A 454 -32.93 46.41 6.11
CA LYS A 454 -33.46 46.73 7.45
C LYS A 454 -34.01 45.50 8.21
N LYS A 455 -34.09 44.34 7.55
CA LYS A 455 -34.57 43.05 8.09
C LYS A 455 -33.50 42.23 8.85
N TYR A 456 -32.20 42.51 8.73
CA TYR A 456 -31.16 41.74 9.43
C TYR A 456 -30.87 42.18 10.86
N CYS A 457 -31.55 43.22 11.36
CA CYS A 457 -31.52 43.54 12.78
C CYS A 457 -32.31 42.46 13.54
N THR A 458 -31.62 41.44 14.06
CA THR A 458 -32.18 40.43 14.98
C THR A 458 -32.88 41.06 16.20
N CYS A 459 -32.55 42.31 16.47
CA CYS A 459 -33.24 43.29 17.33
C CYS A 459 -34.76 43.29 17.14
N LEU A 460 -35.26 43.28 15.89
CA LEU A 460 -36.67 43.52 15.60
C LEU A 460 -37.57 42.31 15.94
N LYS A 461 -37.10 41.07 15.79
CA LYS A 461 -37.95 39.87 16.00
C LYS A 461 -38.15 39.55 17.49
N LYS A 462 -37.09 39.57 18.30
CA LYS A 462 -37.19 39.26 19.74
C LYS A 462 -37.92 40.34 20.55
N VAL A 463 -37.78 41.61 20.15
CA VAL A 463 -38.51 42.71 20.78
C VAL A 463 -39.98 42.72 20.35
N CYS A 464 -40.31 42.46 19.08
CA CYS A 464 -41.72 42.41 18.63
C CYS A 464 -42.51 41.21 19.20
N GLN A 465 -41.93 40.00 19.25
CA GLN A 465 -42.66 38.82 19.73
C GLN A 465 -42.90 38.85 21.24
N LYS A 466 -41.94 39.37 22.01
CA LYS A 466 -42.09 39.53 23.47
C LYS A 466 -43.03 40.71 23.80
N ALA A 467 -43.06 41.75 22.97
CA ALA A 467 -44.07 42.81 23.06
C ALA A 467 -45.49 42.28 22.77
N GLN A 468 -45.69 41.46 21.74
CA GLN A 468 -47.00 40.85 21.44
C GLN A 468 -47.51 39.91 22.54
N PHE A 469 -46.63 39.18 23.21
CA PHE A 469 -47.00 38.31 24.33
C PHE A 469 -47.28 39.08 25.63
N LEU A 470 -46.73 40.28 25.78
CA LEU A 470 -46.95 41.14 26.94
C LEU A 470 -48.15 42.10 26.77
N ILE A 471 -48.57 42.38 25.52
CA ILE A 471 -49.78 43.14 25.19
C ILE A 471 -51.07 42.41 25.64
N SER A 472 -51.04 41.09 25.83
CA SER A 472 -52.20 40.29 26.26
C SER A 472 -52.36 40.11 27.78
N GLY A 473 -51.45 40.66 28.60
CA GLY A 473 -51.45 40.49 30.06
C GLY A 473 -51.67 41.79 30.85
N ASN A 474 -52.88 41.99 31.38
CA ASN A 474 -53.26 43.12 32.24
C ASN A 474 -52.73 42.96 33.68
N GLN A 475 -51.93 43.92 34.19
CA GLN A 475 -51.87 44.34 35.62
C GLN A 475 -50.85 45.48 35.90
N SER A 476 -51.34 46.58 36.48
CA SER A 476 -50.64 47.80 36.98
C SER A 476 -49.68 47.50 38.16
N ALA A 477 -48.74 48.33 38.65
CA ALA A 477 -48.54 49.78 38.67
C ALA A 477 -47.06 50.19 38.94
N ASP A 478 -46.76 51.47 38.69
CA ASP A 478 -45.77 52.45 39.21
C ASP A 478 -44.48 52.06 39.97
N GLU A 479 -43.32 52.47 39.41
CA GLU A 479 -42.39 53.53 39.89
C GLU A 479 -41.01 53.44 39.19
N ASP A 480 -40.37 54.60 38.96
CA ASP A 480 -39.02 54.87 38.40
C ASP A 480 -38.75 54.71 36.88
N VAL A 481 -38.92 55.83 36.16
CA VAL A 481 -38.49 56.05 34.77
C VAL A 481 -37.43 57.14 34.73
N THR A 482 -36.14 56.78 34.73
CA THR A 482 -35.03 57.74 34.46
C THR A 482 -33.82 57.20 33.70
N THR A 483 -33.83 55.98 33.14
CA THR A 483 -32.57 55.33 32.66
C THR A 483 -32.60 54.68 31.26
N LEU A 484 -33.31 55.26 30.28
CA LEU A 484 -33.38 54.73 28.89
C LEU A 484 -33.01 55.74 27.79
N LYS A 485 -31.97 56.57 28.00
CA LYS A 485 -31.62 57.65 27.05
C LYS A 485 -30.56 57.37 25.97
N ASN A 486 -29.87 56.22 25.92
CA ASN A 486 -28.70 56.09 25.03
C ASN A 486 -28.79 54.89 24.06
N CYS A 487 -29.55 55.03 22.97
CA CYS A 487 -29.43 54.20 21.77
C CYS A 487 -29.44 55.09 20.52
N ASP A 488 -28.32 55.78 20.28
CA ASP A 488 -28.17 56.77 19.21
C ASP A 488 -27.77 56.18 17.84
N ALA A 489 -27.95 54.88 17.62
CA ALA A 489 -27.38 54.17 16.47
C ALA A 489 -28.38 53.58 15.46
N CYS A 490 -29.69 53.67 15.69
CA CYS A 490 -30.69 53.08 14.80
C CYS A 490 -31.62 54.14 14.19
N ALA A 491 -31.57 54.32 12.87
CA ALA A 491 -32.43 55.26 12.12
C ALA A 491 -33.93 54.89 12.11
N ILE A 492 -34.30 53.71 12.63
CA ILE A 492 -35.71 53.33 12.87
C ILE A 492 -36.16 53.82 14.25
N CYS A 493 -35.25 53.97 15.23
CA CYS A 493 -35.55 54.54 16.54
C CYS A 493 -35.71 56.07 16.52
N THR A 494 -35.32 56.73 15.43
CA THR A 494 -35.44 58.19 15.25
C THR A 494 -36.80 58.66 14.71
N GLN A 495 -37.73 57.75 14.39
CA GLN A 495 -39.15 58.13 14.26
C GLN A 495 -39.73 58.31 15.66
N LYS A 496 -39.49 59.50 16.22
CA LYS A 496 -39.89 59.93 17.58
C LYS A 496 -41.40 59.77 17.87
N ASP A 497 -42.24 59.68 16.84
CA ASP A 497 -43.68 59.73 17.01
C ASP A 497 -44.35 58.34 17.14
N TYR A 498 -43.74 57.26 16.65
CA TYR A 498 -44.33 55.91 16.78
C TYR A 498 -43.88 55.17 18.05
N LEU A 499 -42.66 55.44 18.52
CA LEU A 499 -42.11 54.84 19.74
C LEU A 499 -42.55 55.55 21.02
N SER A 500 -42.89 56.84 20.96
CA SER A 500 -43.32 57.60 22.15
C SER A 500 -44.72 57.19 22.66
N GLU A 501 -45.56 56.62 21.80
CA GLU A 501 -46.86 56.04 22.17
C GLU A 501 -46.72 54.61 22.72
N ILE A 502 -45.77 53.84 22.20
CA ILE A 502 -45.51 52.45 22.61
C ILE A 502 -44.73 52.37 23.93
N LEU A 503 -43.90 53.38 24.26
CA LEU A 503 -43.05 53.38 25.46
C LEU A 503 -43.76 53.82 26.74
N LYS A 504 -45.08 54.05 26.72
CA LYS A 504 -45.87 54.31 27.95
C LYS A 504 -46.19 53.05 28.76
N THR A 505 -45.81 51.85 28.31
CA THR A 505 -46.16 50.59 28.99
C THR A 505 -45.00 49.57 29.10
N ARG A 506 -44.30 49.64 30.23
CA ARG A 506 -43.60 48.57 30.99
C ARG A 506 -42.23 48.02 30.53
N PHE A 507 -41.54 47.50 31.55
CA PHE A 507 -40.12 47.22 31.74
C PHE A 507 -39.50 46.04 30.95
N LEU A 508 -38.21 46.16 30.64
CA LEU A 508 -37.25 45.06 30.44
C LEU A 508 -36.01 45.30 31.30
N LYS A 509 -35.51 44.27 32.00
CA LYS A 509 -34.18 44.28 32.64
C LYS A 509 -33.09 44.01 31.59
N ARG A 510 -31.93 44.64 31.77
CA ARG A 510 -30.83 44.76 30.80
C ARG A 510 -30.07 43.46 30.50
N GLU A 511 -30.30 42.40 31.28
CA GLU A 511 -29.38 41.24 31.34
C GLU A 511 -29.73 40.09 30.38
N ASP A 512 -30.93 40.05 29.80
CA ASP A 512 -31.39 38.90 28.98
C ASP A 512 -31.40 39.13 27.46
N VAL A 513 -30.90 40.28 26.98
CA VAL A 513 -30.80 40.58 25.54
C VAL A 513 -29.43 41.14 25.23
N LYS A 514 -28.41 40.27 25.17
CA LYS A 514 -27.19 40.59 24.44
C LYS A 514 -27.51 40.63 22.94
N CYS A 515 -27.84 41.83 22.46
CA CYS A 515 -27.93 42.10 21.04
C CYS A 515 -26.49 42.07 20.50
N ILE A 516 -26.20 41.14 19.58
CA ILE A 516 -24.93 41.13 18.85
C ILE A 516 -25.04 42.28 17.83
N HIS A 517 -24.58 43.48 18.22
CA HIS A 517 -24.35 44.58 17.29
C HIS A 517 -22.89 44.49 16.83
N LEU A 518 -22.68 43.96 15.63
CA LEU A 518 -21.36 43.85 14.98
C LEU A 518 -21.03 45.12 14.17
N CYS A 519 -21.38 46.31 14.68
CA CYS A 519 -21.09 47.56 13.99
C CYS A 519 -20.89 48.69 15.01
N SER A 520 -19.64 48.88 15.45
CA SER A 520 -19.17 50.21 15.82
C SER A 520 -19.12 51.05 14.54
N LYS A 521 -19.28 52.38 14.64
CA LYS A 521 -19.23 53.32 13.50
C LYS A 521 -17.84 53.38 12.80
N GLU A 522 -17.01 52.35 12.95
CA GLU A 522 -15.67 52.25 12.39
C GLU A 522 -15.66 51.40 11.11
N GLU A 523 -14.79 51.77 10.18
CA GLU A 523 -14.86 51.52 8.74
C GLU A 523 -14.75 50.07 8.24
N ASN A 524 -14.96 49.01 9.04
CA ASN A 524 -14.86 47.65 8.48
C ASN A 524 -15.62 46.55 9.25
N CYS A 525 -16.91 46.75 9.53
CA CYS A 525 -17.74 45.74 10.21
C CYS A 525 -17.76 44.36 9.53
N ASN A 526 -17.55 44.31 8.21
CA ASN A 526 -17.58 43.06 7.44
C ASN A 526 -16.42 42.14 7.78
N SER A 527 -15.25 42.66 8.17
CA SER A 527 -14.11 41.83 8.59
C SER A 527 -14.49 40.93 9.77
N SER A 528 -15.11 41.51 10.81
CA SER A 528 -15.53 40.75 11.99
C SER A 528 -16.61 39.69 11.68
N VAL A 529 -17.45 39.94 10.68
CA VAL A 529 -18.47 38.99 10.23
C VAL A 529 -17.82 37.87 9.44
N ILE A 530 -16.86 38.18 8.56
CA ILE A 530 -16.10 37.20 7.77
C ILE A 530 -15.31 36.28 8.70
N ASP A 531 -14.55 36.83 9.65
CA ASP A 531 -13.78 36.06 10.62
C ASP A 531 -14.68 35.08 11.36
N LYS A 532 -15.84 35.55 11.81
CA LYS A 532 -16.83 34.70 12.48
C LYS A 532 -17.47 33.66 11.57
N LEU A 533 -17.73 33.98 10.30
CA LEU A 533 -18.24 33.01 9.32
C LEU A 533 -17.23 31.90 9.07
N LEU A 534 -15.96 32.27 8.86
CA LEU A 534 -14.87 31.32 8.66
C LEU A 534 -14.65 30.46 9.91
N GLU A 535 -14.67 31.06 11.09
CA GLU A 535 -14.62 30.33 12.37
C GLU A 535 -15.78 29.33 12.49
N GLU A 536 -17.03 29.78 12.28
CA GLU A 536 -18.22 28.94 12.37
C GLU A 536 -18.28 27.84 11.29
N MET A 537 -17.60 28.00 10.15
CA MET A 537 -17.44 26.95 9.14
C MET A 537 -16.53 25.81 9.59
N THR A 538 -15.58 26.06 10.50
CA THR A 538 -14.71 25.01 11.06
C THR A 538 -15.38 24.19 12.17
N ILE A 539 -16.48 24.70 12.73
CA ILE A 539 -17.21 24.03 13.81
C ILE A 539 -17.96 22.81 13.26
N PRO A 540 -17.80 21.60 13.84
CA PRO A 540 -18.52 20.41 13.42
C PRO A 540 -20.03 20.60 13.42
N VAL A 541 -20.68 20.05 12.39
CA VAL A 541 -22.12 20.23 12.10
C VAL A 541 -23.04 19.89 13.27
N ARG A 542 -22.68 18.88 14.09
CA ARG A 542 -23.41 18.49 15.31
C ARG A 542 -23.55 19.61 16.35
N TYR A 543 -22.76 20.69 16.25
CA TYR A 543 -22.85 21.88 17.10
C TYR A 543 -23.51 23.06 16.36
N HIS A 544 -24.58 22.81 15.60
CA HIS A 544 -25.31 23.82 14.81
C HIS A 544 -25.71 25.07 15.62
N SER A 545 -25.96 24.94 16.92
CA SER A 545 -26.25 26.06 17.83
C SER A 545 -25.11 27.08 17.94
N LYS A 546 -23.87 26.67 17.66
CA LYS A 546 -22.68 27.53 17.61
C LYS A 546 -22.42 28.13 16.22
N ARG A 547 -23.20 27.75 15.20
CA ARG A 547 -23.01 28.13 13.78
C ARG A 547 -24.08 29.10 13.26
N GLN A 548 -24.64 29.93 14.13
CA GLN A 548 -25.82 30.74 13.81
C GLN A 548 -25.56 31.80 12.74
N THR A 549 -24.37 32.40 12.74
CA THR A 549 -23.96 33.41 11.75
C THR A 549 -23.81 32.76 10.38
N PHE A 550 -23.11 31.62 10.33
CA PHE A 550 -22.95 30.81 9.13
C PHE A 550 -24.28 30.31 8.59
N LEU A 551 -25.15 29.74 9.42
CA LEU A 551 -26.44 29.22 8.98
C LEU A 551 -27.35 30.32 8.40
N LEU A 552 -27.33 31.53 8.97
CA LEU A 552 -28.04 32.68 8.41
C LEU A 552 -27.47 33.09 7.04
N PHE A 553 -26.14 33.17 6.94
CA PHE A 553 -25.46 33.49 5.68
C PHE A 553 -25.73 32.42 4.61
N PHE A 554 -25.61 31.14 4.96
CA PHE A 554 -25.84 30.01 4.08
C PHE A 554 -27.28 30.02 3.56
N ARG A 555 -28.29 30.12 4.44
CA ARG A 555 -29.71 30.17 4.02
C ARG A 555 -30.02 31.34 3.08
N LYS A 556 -29.38 32.49 3.26
CA LYS A 556 -29.54 33.65 2.38
C LYS A 556 -28.96 33.39 0.99
N ASN A 557 -27.77 32.78 0.93
CA ASN A 557 -26.99 32.68 -0.30
C ASN A 557 -27.22 31.38 -1.07
N PHE A 558 -27.67 30.33 -0.40
CA PHE A 558 -27.80 28.99 -0.97
C PHE A 558 -28.76 28.93 -2.18
N PRO A 559 -29.93 29.60 -2.21
CA PRO A 559 -30.78 29.57 -3.40
C PRO A 559 -30.07 30.05 -4.67
N PHE A 560 -29.24 31.09 -4.58
CA PHE A 560 -28.46 31.58 -5.71
C PHE A 560 -27.38 30.58 -6.13
N ILE A 561 -26.70 29.98 -5.16
CA ILE A 561 -25.68 28.94 -5.43
C ILE A 561 -26.33 27.74 -6.11
N TYR A 562 -27.53 27.33 -5.66
CA TYR A 562 -28.31 26.23 -6.21
C TYR A 562 -28.65 26.51 -7.69
N ASP A 563 -29.27 27.66 -7.97
CA ASP A 563 -29.68 28.03 -9.33
C ASP A 563 -28.48 28.14 -10.28
N ASP A 564 -27.38 28.74 -9.81
CA ASP A 564 -26.17 28.88 -10.62
C ASP A 564 -25.53 27.51 -10.87
N LEU A 565 -25.53 26.59 -9.90
CA LEU A 565 -24.95 25.25 -10.10
C LEU A 565 -25.83 24.39 -11.00
N TYR A 566 -27.15 24.50 -10.87
CA TYR A 566 -28.05 23.73 -11.72
C TYR A 566 -27.81 24.06 -13.20
N LYS A 567 -27.62 25.34 -13.55
CA LYS A 567 -27.29 25.76 -14.93
C LYS A 567 -25.99 25.15 -15.44
N ASP A 568 -24.98 24.97 -14.59
CA ASP A 568 -23.72 24.37 -15.01
C ASP A 568 -23.86 22.87 -15.30
N TYR A 569 -24.77 22.19 -14.60
CA TYR A 569 -24.93 20.73 -14.67
C TYR A 569 -26.19 20.27 -15.41
N GLU A 570 -27.06 21.17 -15.89
CA GLU A 570 -28.37 20.82 -16.48
C GLU A 570 -28.27 19.92 -17.72
N ASN A 571 -27.11 19.94 -18.41
CA ASN A 571 -26.83 19.11 -19.58
C ASN A 571 -26.20 17.74 -19.24
N GLU A 572 -25.72 17.57 -18.00
CA GLU A 572 -24.96 16.40 -17.56
C GLU A 572 -25.71 15.54 -16.53
N VAL A 573 -26.58 16.17 -15.73
CA VAL A 573 -27.31 15.53 -14.64
C VAL A 573 -28.77 15.95 -14.68
N ASP A 574 -29.69 14.99 -14.61
CA ASP A 574 -31.12 15.31 -14.54
C ASP A 574 -31.45 16.04 -13.22
N TYR A 575 -32.51 16.85 -13.25
CA TYR A 575 -32.90 17.68 -12.09
C TYR A 575 -33.10 16.86 -10.81
N THR A 576 -33.63 15.64 -10.89
CA THR A 576 -33.91 14.81 -9.72
C THR A 576 -32.62 14.35 -9.06
N THR A 577 -31.68 13.88 -9.87
CA THR A 577 -30.35 13.47 -9.42
C THR A 577 -29.55 14.66 -8.89
N PHE A 578 -29.61 15.81 -9.57
CA PHE A 578 -28.99 17.05 -9.11
C PHE A 578 -29.55 17.50 -7.76
N ASP A 579 -30.88 17.57 -7.60
CA ASP A 579 -31.53 17.95 -6.32
C ASP A 579 -31.16 16.97 -5.20
N LEU A 580 -31.05 15.67 -5.50
CA LEU A 580 -30.59 14.68 -4.52
C LEU A 580 -29.16 14.98 -4.04
N PHE A 581 -28.23 15.24 -4.96
CA PHE A 581 -26.85 15.62 -4.62
C PHE A 581 -26.79 16.95 -3.84
N MET A 582 -27.57 17.95 -4.25
CA MET A 582 -27.67 19.22 -3.54
C MET A 582 -28.16 19.03 -2.11
N ARG A 583 -29.19 18.20 -1.88
CA ARG A 583 -29.69 17.91 -0.52
C ARG A 583 -28.63 17.24 0.34
N LYS A 584 -27.91 16.24 -0.18
CA LYS A 584 -26.79 15.62 0.54
C LYS A 584 -25.71 16.63 0.89
N ALA A 585 -25.34 17.51 -0.06
CA ALA A 585 -24.39 18.57 0.19
C ALA A 585 -24.89 19.57 1.26
N VAL A 586 -26.17 19.95 1.24
CA VAL A 586 -26.77 20.82 2.28
C VAL A 586 -26.69 20.18 3.66
N ILE A 587 -26.97 18.87 3.77
CA ILE A 587 -26.87 18.13 5.04
C ILE A 587 -25.45 18.25 5.61
N SER A 588 -24.41 18.21 4.76
CA SER A 588 -23.01 18.40 5.21
C SER A 588 -22.72 19.79 5.80
N TYR A 589 -23.51 20.81 5.46
CA TYR A 589 -23.37 22.16 6.01
C TYR A 589 -24.32 22.47 7.17
N VAL A 590 -25.54 21.93 7.15
CA VAL A 590 -26.62 22.30 8.08
C VAL A 590 -26.82 21.28 9.19
N GLY A 591 -26.55 20.00 8.91
CA GLY A 591 -26.81 18.86 9.79
C GLY A 591 -28.14 18.19 9.50
N GLU A 592 -28.28 16.96 10.00
CA GLU A 592 -29.58 16.31 10.13
C GLU A 592 -30.26 16.91 11.36
N GLU A 593 -31.38 17.62 11.17
CA GLU A 593 -32.29 18.03 12.25
C GLU A 593 -33.23 16.89 12.64
#